data_AF-A0A7L2EKH6-F1
#
_entry.id   AF-A0A7L2EKH6-F1
#
_cell.length_a   1.000
_cell.length_b   1.000
_cell.length_c   1.000
_cell.angle_alpha   90.00
_cell.angle_beta   90.00
_cell.angle_gamma   90.00
#
_symmetry.space_group_name_H-M   'P 1'
#
loop_
_entity.id
_entity.type
_entity.pdbx_description
1 polymer ?
#
loop_
_entity_poly.entity_id
_entity_poly.type
_entity_poly.pdbx_seq_one_letter_code
_entity_poly.pdbx_strand_id
1 'polypeptide(L)'
;NRTQDLNRVTEVLNGKVGHLVPRTGGTPMNIEFYISPYQVLEAELNHDSQVCGTKTVVTVEGTDTLHKLPLSPLIVDPQAGEDSNPSFLQLTDELSMDLPALFVLKFHQPVPISSTSIEEIQRLTGRIQISGLKLAPLYELIVQSTLKEKCSEDLSTNTSCFFVSLPDCPKHCYFINKGSEKSNLAGALVSKIPFSHPKCVPGIIEILRHQVAYNTLISSCVSEKHINEDDSQLLYFEVVPHKNTSFSVFFLHPVKENLACVVIDVITSREVQCHLHLNPPDPTLNSSNDFIARAVKRCMSVPVVMRAVFRNAANMKADS
;
A
#
# COMPACT_ATOMS: atom_id res chain seq x y z
N ASN A 1 13.97 -20.48 12.01
CA ASN A 1 13.94 -19.11 11.46
C ASN A 1 13.06 -18.99 10.22
N ARG A 2 13.35 -19.65 9.08
CA ARG A 2 12.56 -19.53 7.82
C ARG A 2 11.05 -19.85 7.94
N THR A 3 10.68 -20.87 8.71
CA THR A 3 9.27 -21.22 8.96
C THR A 3 8.55 -20.18 9.84
N GLN A 4 9.29 -19.53 10.74
CA GLN A 4 8.75 -18.51 11.65
C GLN A 4 8.48 -17.21 10.89
N ASP A 5 9.32 -16.85 9.92
CA ASP A 5 9.09 -15.70 9.04
C ASP A 5 7.91 -15.92 8.07
N LEU A 6 7.73 -17.13 7.52
CA LEU A 6 6.57 -17.43 6.67
C LEU A 6 5.25 -17.37 7.45
N ASN A 7 5.25 -17.86 8.70
CA ASN A 7 4.11 -17.77 9.60
C ASN A 7 3.80 -16.30 9.93
N ARG A 8 4.82 -15.47 10.21
CA ARG A 8 4.67 -14.04 10.44
C ARG A 8 4.09 -13.32 9.22
N VAL A 9 4.64 -13.53 8.02
CA VAL A 9 4.13 -12.90 6.78
C VAL A 9 2.66 -13.27 6.54
N THR A 10 2.32 -14.54 6.74
CA THR A 10 0.94 -15.03 6.60
C THR A 10 0.02 -14.36 7.62
N GLU A 11 0.43 -14.24 8.88
CA GLU A 11 -0.32 -13.58 9.93
C GLU A 11 -0.51 -12.08 9.66
N VAL A 12 0.56 -11.40 9.24
CA VAL A 12 0.52 -9.97 8.88
C VAL A 12 -0.45 -9.71 7.74
N LEU A 13 -0.44 -10.54 6.69
CA LEU A 13 -1.25 -10.31 5.49
C LEU A 13 -2.67 -10.84 5.60
N ASN A 14 -2.91 -11.93 6.34
CA ASN A 14 -4.22 -12.62 6.36
C ASN A 14 -4.91 -12.60 7.74
N GLY A 15 -4.18 -12.27 8.81
CA GLY A 15 -4.75 -12.14 10.14
C GLY A 15 -5.75 -10.97 10.24
N LYS A 16 -6.74 -11.07 11.12
CA LYS A 16 -7.79 -10.05 11.27
C LYS A 16 -7.26 -8.66 11.62
N VAL A 17 -6.22 -8.61 12.45
CA VAL A 17 -5.54 -7.38 12.86
C VAL A 17 -4.09 -7.31 12.37
N GLY A 18 -3.54 -8.41 11.84
CA GLY A 18 -2.11 -8.54 11.54
C GLY A 18 -1.36 -9.21 12.68
N HIS A 19 -0.03 -9.07 12.69
CA HIS A 19 0.81 -9.61 13.75
C HIS A 19 0.87 -8.62 14.92
N LEU A 20 0.30 -9.02 16.06
CA LEU A 20 0.24 -8.21 17.27
C LEU A 20 1.45 -8.52 18.16
N VAL A 21 2.23 -7.49 18.47
CA VAL A 21 3.31 -7.57 19.46
C VAL A 21 2.83 -6.91 20.77
N PRO A 22 2.69 -7.69 21.86
CA PRO A 22 2.29 -7.15 23.16
C PRO A 22 3.25 -6.10 23.68
N ARG A 23 2.76 -5.25 24.58
CA ARG A 23 3.58 -4.29 25.32
C ARG A 23 4.64 -5.01 26.16
N THR A 24 5.90 -4.61 26.05
CA THR A 24 7.00 -5.14 26.87
C THR A 24 7.95 -4.01 27.30
N GLY A 25 8.28 -3.91 28.59
CA GLY A 25 9.42 -3.11 29.07
C GLY A 25 9.46 -1.63 28.62
N GLY A 26 8.30 -0.97 28.52
CA GLY A 26 8.20 0.44 28.06
C GLY A 26 7.96 0.61 26.56
N THR A 27 8.11 -0.44 25.76
CA THR A 27 7.71 -0.46 24.34
C THR A 27 6.19 -0.58 24.23
N PRO A 28 5.50 0.33 23.53
CA PRO A 28 4.06 0.25 23.35
C PRO A 28 3.68 -0.99 22.53
N MET A 29 2.45 -1.45 22.70
CA MET A 29 1.85 -2.48 21.85
C MET A 29 1.91 -2.02 20.39
N ASN A 30 2.29 -2.93 19.48
CA ASN A 30 2.34 -2.63 18.06
C ASN A 30 1.68 -3.71 17.21
N ILE A 31 1.18 -3.28 16.06
CA ILE A 31 0.49 -4.11 15.08
C ILE A 31 1.24 -3.96 13.76
N GLU A 32 1.85 -5.06 13.28
CA GLU A 32 2.39 -5.16 11.93
C GLU A 32 1.28 -5.66 11.01
N PHE A 33 0.87 -4.83 10.05
CA PHE A 33 -0.37 -5.07 9.30
C PHE A 33 -0.19 -5.24 7.80
N TYR A 34 0.97 -4.87 7.23
CA TYR A 34 1.25 -5.07 5.82
C TYR A 34 2.73 -5.35 5.59
N ILE A 35 3.04 -6.30 4.72
CA ILE A 35 4.39 -6.58 4.22
C ILE A 35 4.30 -6.60 2.69
N SER A 36 5.15 -5.84 2.01
CA SER A 36 5.18 -5.87 0.55
C SER A 36 5.68 -7.23 0.06
N PRO A 37 4.96 -7.92 -0.84
CA PRO A 37 5.45 -9.13 -1.51
C PRO A 37 6.82 -8.95 -2.17
N TYR A 38 7.15 -7.74 -2.64
CA TYR A 38 8.47 -7.44 -3.19
C TYR A 38 9.59 -7.71 -2.20
N GLN A 39 9.44 -7.25 -0.94
CA GLN A 39 10.47 -7.43 0.09
C GLN A 39 10.68 -8.90 0.42
N VAL A 40 9.60 -9.69 0.42
CA VAL A 40 9.67 -11.14 0.63
C VAL A 40 10.46 -11.80 -0.49
N LEU A 41 10.17 -11.44 -1.75
CA LEU A 41 10.95 -11.92 -2.91
C LEU A 41 12.42 -11.48 -2.83
N GLU A 42 12.69 -10.24 -2.41
CA GLU A 42 14.07 -9.76 -2.27
C GLU A 42 14.83 -10.53 -1.19
N ALA A 43 14.21 -10.83 -0.05
CA ALA A 43 14.80 -11.63 1.02
C ALA A 43 15.00 -13.11 0.64
N GLU A 44 14.17 -13.65 -0.28
CA GLU A 44 14.38 -14.97 -0.86
C GLU A 44 15.62 -15.04 -1.76
N LEU A 45 15.93 -13.94 -2.46
CA LEU A 45 17.06 -13.84 -3.39
C LEU A 45 18.36 -13.38 -2.70
N ASN A 46 18.25 -12.47 -1.73
CA ASN A 46 19.34 -11.86 -0.99
C ASN A 46 19.09 -12.06 0.51
N HIS A 47 19.82 -12.98 1.14
CA HIS A 47 19.60 -13.34 2.55
C HIS A 47 19.91 -12.21 3.56
N ASP A 48 20.61 -11.16 3.12
CA ASP A 48 20.88 -9.97 3.94
C ASP A 48 19.72 -8.95 3.89
N SER A 49 18.76 -9.11 2.97
CA SER A 49 17.60 -8.22 2.87
C SER A 49 16.61 -8.48 4.00
N GLN A 50 16.31 -7.44 4.78
CA GLN A 50 15.36 -7.51 5.88
C GLN A 50 13.92 -7.27 5.42
N VAL A 51 13.00 -8.17 5.77
CA VAL A 51 11.55 -7.97 5.56
C VAL A 51 11.01 -7.09 6.69
N CYS A 52 10.64 -5.84 6.36
CA CYS A 52 10.11 -4.86 7.30
C CYS A 52 8.66 -4.52 6.96
N GLY A 53 7.72 -4.96 7.79
CA GLY A 53 6.32 -4.64 7.62
C GLY A 53 5.98 -3.24 8.11
N THR A 54 4.89 -2.69 7.56
CA THR A 54 4.27 -1.47 8.03
C THR A 54 3.61 -1.72 9.37
N LYS A 55 3.94 -0.87 10.35
CA LYS A 55 3.52 -1.00 11.74
C LYS A 55 2.78 0.23 12.23
N THR A 56 1.89 0.01 13.19
CA THR A 56 1.28 1.07 13.99
C THR A 56 1.40 0.72 15.47
N VAL A 57 1.55 1.73 16.33
CA VAL A 57 1.57 1.55 17.78
C VAL A 57 0.23 1.95 18.37
N VAL A 58 -0.26 1.18 19.34
CA VAL A 58 -1.49 1.49 20.05
C VAL A 58 -1.15 2.32 21.28
N THR A 59 -1.63 3.56 21.33
CA THR A 59 -1.41 4.50 22.45
C THR A 59 -2.72 5.15 22.87
N VAL A 60 -2.66 5.94 23.94
CA VAL A 60 -3.77 6.79 24.41
C VAL A 60 -3.31 8.24 24.36
N GLU A 61 -4.16 9.12 23.84
CA GLU A 61 -3.91 10.56 23.81
C GLU A 61 -5.06 11.31 24.49
N GLY A 62 -4.75 12.45 25.12
CA GLY A 62 -5.75 13.32 25.76
C GLY A 62 -6.56 14.11 24.73
N THR A 63 -7.82 14.39 25.07
CA THR A 63 -8.77 15.13 24.22
C THR A 63 -9.50 16.20 25.03
N ASP A 64 -9.96 17.25 24.35
CA ASP A 64 -10.75 18.33 24.97
C ASP A 64 -12.22 17.91 25.22
N THR A 65 -12.64 16.77 24.67
CA THR A 65 -13.98 16.19 24.80
C THR A 65 -13.95 14.85 25.52
N LEU A 66 -15.06 14.51 26.19
CA LEU A 66 -15.23 13.21 26.83
C LEU A 66 -15.61 12.13 25.80
N HIS A 67 -15.02 10.95 25.96
CA HIS A 67 -15.30 9.77 25.16
C HIS A 67 -15.52 8.55 26.04
N LYS A 68 -16.55 7.75 25.72
CA LYS A 68 -16.84 6.48 26.40
C LYS A 68 -15.78 5.44 26.01
N LEU A 69 -14.88 5.11 26.94
CA LEU A 69 -13.78 4.19 26.74
C LEU A 69 -13.92 2.92 27.61
N PRO A 70 -13.51 1.74 27.10
CA PRO A 70 -13.47 0.53 27.92
C PRO A 70 -12.48 0.62 29.08
N LEU A 71 -12.92 0.15 30.25
CA LEU A 71 -12.09 -0.04 31.44
C LEU A 71 -11.62 -1.49 31.64
N SER A 72 -12.25 -2.44 30.93
CA SER A 72 -11.95 -3.88 31.01
C SER A 72 -11.76 -4.48 29.61
N PRO A 73 -11.09 -5.64 29.47
CA PRO A 73 -10.98 -6.35 28.21
C PRO A 73 -12.37 -6.66 27.63
N LEU A 74 -12.58 -6.33 26.36
CA LEU A 74 -13.87 -6.51 25.67
C LEU A 74 -13.92 -7.74 24.73
N ILE A 75 -12.83 -8.50 24.64
CA ILE A 75 -12.76 -9.67 23.77
C ILE A 75 -13.26 -10.87 24.56
N VAL A 76 -14.23 -11.59 24.00
CA VAL A 76 -14.72 -12.86 24.54
C VAL A 76 -14.12 -13.99 23.72
N ASP A 77 -13.62 -15.01 24.41
CA ASP A 77 -13.12 -16.22 23.74
C ASP A 77 -14.25 -16.88 22.93
N PRO A 78 -13.97 -17.31 21.69
CA PRO A 78 -14.97 -17.98 20.87
C PRO A 78 -15.46 -19.24 21.58
N GLN A 79 -16.78 -19.37 21.71
CA GLN A 79 -17.40 -20.57 22.24
C GLN A 79 -17.20 -21.73 21.26
N ALA A 80 -17.00 -22.94 21.77
CA ALA A 80 -16.70 -24.11 20.94
C ALA A 80 -17.82 -24.35 19.91
N GLY A 81 -17.51 -24.15 18.62
CA GLY A 81 -18.40 -24.45 17.49
C GLY A 81 -18.89 -23.25 16.68
N GLU A 82 -18.59 -22.01 17.08
CA GLU A 82 -18.91 -20.80 16.30
C GLU A 82 -17.71 -20.35 15.46
N ASP A 83 -17.98 -19.69 14.32
CA ASP A 83 -16.95 -19.15 13.42
C ASP A 83 -15.88 -18.39 14.22
N SER A 84 -14.60 -18.65 13.89
CA SER A 84 -13.36 -18.16 14.54
C SER A 84 -13.18 -16.63 14.72
N ASN A 85 -14.23 -15.83 14.57
CA ASN A 85 -14.19 -14.39 14.79
C ASN A 85 -14.30 -14.06 16.29
N PRO A 86 -13.40 -13.22 16.83
CA PRO A 86 -13.51 -12.75 18.21
C PRO A 86 -14.79 -11.91 18.36
N SER A 87 -15.62 -12.26 19.34
CA SER A 87 -16.79 -11.45 19.69
C SER A 87 -16.36 -10.33 20.65
N PHE A 88 -16.94 -9.15 20.43
CA PHE A 88 -16.63 -7.95 21.21
C PHE A 88 -17.85 -7.55 22.04
N LEU A 89 -17.66 -7.42 23.34
CA LEU A 89 -18.66 -6.88 24.27
C LEU A 89 -18.99 -5.43 23.94
N GLN A 90 -20.24 -5.03 24.18
CA GLN A 90 -20.67 -3.64 24.06
C GLN A 90 -20.16 -2.80 25.25
N LEU A 91 -20.03 -1.49 25.04
CA LEU A 91 -19.68 -0.54 26.10
C LEU A 91 -20.90 -0.25 26.98
N THR A 92 -21.09 -1.04 28.02
CA THR A 92 -22.04 -0.77 29.10
C THR A 92 -21.42 0.14 30.16
N ASP A 93 -22.24 0.72 31.03
CA ASP A 93 -21.77 1.63 32.07
C ASP A 93 -20.88 0.92 33.12
N GLU A 94 -20.98 -0.41 33.24
CA GLU A 94 -20.07 -1.20 34.09
C GLU A 94 -18.69 -1.43 33.44
N LEU A 95 -18.63 -1.49 32.11
CA LEU A 95 -17.42 -1.84 31.36
C LEU A 95 -16.68 -0.64 30.79
N SER A 96 -17.21 0.58 30.98
CA SER A 96 -16.68 1.78 30.35
C SER A 96 -16.86 3.04 31.19
N MET A 97 -16.12 4.08 30.82
CA MET A 97 -16.15 5.38 31.50
C MET A 97 -15.94 6.50 30.48
N ASP A 98 -16.58 7.64 30.71
CA ASP A 98 -16.34 8.86 29.96
C ASP A 98 -15.02 9.50 30.42
N LEU A 99 -14.03 9.49 29.53
CA LEU A 99 -12.68 10.01 29.79
C LEU A 99 -12.30 11.08 28.77
N PRO A 100 -11.53 12.12 29.15
CA PRO A 100 -10.97 13.10 28.22
C PRO A 100 -9.75 12.51 27.48
N ALA A 101 -9.94 11.34 26.86
CA ALA A 101 -8.90 10.61 26.16
C ALA A 101 -9.49 9.75 25.02
N LEU A 102 -8.63 9.33 24.09
CA LEU A 102 -8.95 8.37 23.02
C LEU A 102 -7.80 7.38 22.81
N PHE A 103 -8.13 6.15 22.39
CA PHE A 103 -7.12 5.26 21.82
C PHE A 103 -6.72 5.75 20.44
N VAL A 104 -5.47 5.51 20.08
CA VAL A 104 -4.89 6.00 18.84
C VAL A 104 -3.98 4.93 18.26
N LEU A 105 -4.18 4.62 16.97
CA LEU A 105 -3.21 3.92 16.12
C LEU A 105 -2.25 4.96 15.57
N LYS A 106 -1.04 5.02 16.12
CA LYS A 106 -0.02 6.01 15.75
C LYS A 106 1.03 5.38 14.83
N PHE A 107 1.23 6.01 13.67
CA PHE A 107 2.24 5.57 12.72
C PHE A 107 3.60 6.21 13.03
N HIS A 108 4.68 5.47 12.80
CA HIS A 108 6.04 5.99 12.94
C HIS A 108 6.33 7.07 11.89
N GLN A 109 5.90 6.83 10.66
CA GLN A 109 5.89 7.80 9.56
C GLN A 109 4.44 8.03 9.10
N PRO A 110 4.02 9.26 8.80
CA PRO A 110 2.70 9.52 8.27
C PRO A 110 2.41 8.72 7.00
N VAL A 111 1.24 8.08 6.93
CA VAL A 111 0.85 7.25 5.79
C VAL A 111 -0.01 8.09 4.83
N PRO A 112 0.26 8.07 3.51
CA PRO A 112 -0.66 8.64 2.53
C PRO A 112 -1.98 7.85 2.49
N ILE A 113 -3.09 8.50 2.80
CA ILE A 113 -4.42 7.87 2.77
C ILE A 113 -5.36 8.71 1.90
N SER A 114 -6.12 8.04 1.03
CA SER A 114 -7.14 8.68 0.20
C SER A 114 -8.25 9.30 1.05
N SER A 115 -8.86 10.39 0.59
CA SER A 115 -10.00 11.00 1.28
C SER A 115 -11.15 10.01 1.50
N THR A 116 -11.41 9.14 0.52
CA THR A 116 -12.43 8.08 0.63
C THR A 116 -12.14 7.09 1.75
N SER A 117 -10.89 6.66 1.90
CA SER A 117 -10.49 5.75 2.99
C SER A 117 -10.51 6.45 4.35
N ILE A 118 -10.16 7.75 4.41
CA ILE A 118 -10.27 8.56 5.63
C ILE A 118 -11.73 8.64 6.09
N GLU A 119 -12.65 8.99 5.19
CA GLU A 119 -14.09 9.05 5.48
C GLU A 119 -14.63 7.70 5.95
N GLU A 120 -14.17 6.61 5.34
CA GLU A 120 -14.56 5.27 5.73
C GLU A 120 -14.07 4.90 7.14
N ILE A 121 -12.81 5.22 7.46
CA ILE A 121 -12.25 5.03 8.80
C ILE A 121 -13.05 5.83 9.83
N GLN A 122 -13.37 7.11 9.53
CA GLN A 122 -14.18 7.94 10.42
C GLN A 122 -15.57 7.34 10.63
N ARG A 123 -16.19 6.77 9.60
CA ARG A 123 -17.47 6.06 9.73
C ARG A 123 -17.34 4.84 10.65
N LEU A 124 -16.27 4.06 10.54
CA LEU A 124 -16.01 2.89 11.39
C LEU A 124 -15.74 3.26 12.85
N THR A 125 -15.14 4.42 13.12
CA THR A 125 -14.79 4.88 14.47
C THR A 125 -15.92 5.65 15.17
N GLY A 126 -17.13 5.68 14.60
CA GLY A 126 -18.25 6.43 15.18
C GLY A 126 -18.20 7.93 14.89
N ARG A 127 -17.63 8.31 13.73
CA ARG A 127 -17.42 9.69 13.24
C ARG A 127 -16.42 10.53 14.02
N ILE A 128 -15.49 9.87 14.74
CA ILE A 128 -14.38 10.55 15.38
C ILE A 128 -13.49 11.19 14.30
N GLN A 129 -13.21 12.49 14.43
CA GLN A 129 -12.45 13.22 13.43
C GLN A 129 -10.96 12.89 13.49
N ILE A 130 -10.31 12.79 12.32
CA ILE A 130 -8.86 12.69 12.22
C ILE A 130 -8.33 14.12 12.07
N SER A 131 -7.66 14.62 13.11
CA SER A 131 -7.23 16.03 13.17
C SER A 131 -5.96 16.32 12.35
N GLY A 132 -5.81 17.56 11.89
CA GLY A 132 -4.57 18.06 11.28
C GLY A 132 -4.32 17.63 9.83
N LEU A 133 -5.36 17.16 9.13
CA LEU A 133 -5.25 16.72 7.74
C LEU A 133 -5.06 17.92 6.80
N LYS A 134 -4.05 17.83 5.94
CA LYS A 134 -3.86 18.73 4.80
C LYS A 134 -4.11 17.94 3.53
N LEU A 135 -5.14 18.34 2.78
CA LEU A 135 -5.49 17.68 1.53
C LEU A 135 -4.48 18.04 0.44
N ALA A 136 -4.04 17.03 -0.29
CA ALA A 136 -3.21 17.15 -1.48
C ALA A 136 -3.50 15.97 -2.42
N PRO A 137 -3.08 16.01 -3.69
CA PRO A 137 -3.21 14.85 -4.58
C PRO A 137 -2.48 13.64 -3.98
N LEU A 138 -3.17 12.50 -3.90
CA LEU A 138 -2.68 11.31 -3.21
C LEU A 138 -1.36 10.81 -3.78
N TYR A 139 -1.18 10.85 -5.11
CA TYR A 139 0.06 10.41 -5.74
C TYR A 139 1.26 11.29 -5.31
N GLU A 140 1.08 12.59 -5.09
CA GLU A 140 2.15 13.48 -4.60
C GLU A 140 2.55 13.11 -3.18
N LEU A 141 1.56 12.78 -2.34
CA LEU A 141 1.81 12.34 -0.97
C LEU A 141 2.57 11.01 -0.95
N ILE A 142 2.26 10.08 -1.87
CA ILE A 142 2.97 8.81 -2.02
C ILE A 142 4.42 9.05 -2.46
N VAL A 143 4.63 9.86 -3.50
CA VAL A 143 5.97 10.23 -4.00
C VAL A 143 6.77 10.88 -2.88
N GLN A 144 6.20 11.88 -2.20
CA GLN A 144 6.85 12.60 -1.11
C GLN A 144 7.24 11.66 0.04
N SER A 145 6.36 10.74 0.42
CA SER A 145 6.64 9.79 1.51
C SER A 145 7.74 8.81 1.12
N THR A 146 7.75 8.36 -0.14
CA THR A 146 8.75 7.42 -0.65
C THR A 146 10.14 8.04 -0.73
N LEU A 147 10.23 9.33 -1.09
CA LEU A 147 11.50 10.06 -1.16
C LEU A 147 12.03 10.42 0.24
N LYS A 148 11.17 10.84 1.16
CA LYS A 148 11.57 11.16 2.55
C LYS A 148 12.09 9.95 3.32
N GLU A 149 11.59 8.75 3.02
CA GLU A 149 12.08 7.50 3.61
C GLU A 149 13.52 7.20 3.16
N LYS A 150 13.96 7.72 2.01
CA LYS A 150 15.23 7.37 1.38
C LYS A 150 16.36 8.41 1.59
N CYS A 151 16.11 9.73 1.74
CA CYS A 151 17.05 10.72 2.33
C CYS A 151 16.51 12.17 2.54
N SER A 152 17.31 12.99 3.25
CA SER A 152 17.14 14.34 3.85
C SER A 152 16.45 15.48 3.09
N GLU A 153 15.83 16.37 3.89
CA GLU A 153 15.14 17.68 3.77
C GLU A 153 15.04 18.51 2.46
N ASP A 154 15.73 18.21 1.35
CA ASP A 154 15.88 19.18 0.23
C ASP A 154 15.48 18.66 -1.16
N LEU A 155 14.48 17.79 -1.25
CA LEU A 155 13.94 17.35 -2.54
C LEU A 155 12.76 18.24 -2.97
N SER A 156 12.99 19.06 -4.00
CA SER A 156 11.93 19.82 -4.67
C SER A 156 10.83 18.87 -5.13
N THR A 157 9.62 19.02 -4.59
CA THR A 157 8.45 18.13 -4.75
C THR A 157 7.84 18.12 -6.15
N ASN A 158 8.58 18.54 -7.17
CA ASN A 158 8.08 18.73 -8.54
C ASN A 158 8.56 17.70 -9.55
N THR A 159 9.45 16.77 -9.16
CA THR A 159 9.91 15.72 -10.06
C THR A 159 8.80 14.68 -10.26
N SER A 160 8.35 14.51 -11.50
CA SER A 160 7.37 13.49 -11.89
C SER A 160 7.98 12.37 -12.73
N CYS A 161 9.29 12.42 -12.97
CA CYS A 161 10.04 11.48 -13.79
C CYS A 161 11.06 10.74 -12.92
N PHE A 162 11.01 9.41 -12.93
CA PHE A 162 11.80 8.56 -12.04
C PHE A 162 12.48 7.44 -12.82
N PHE A 163 13.72 7.12 -12.45
CA PHE A 163 14.50 6.11 -13.14
C PHE A 163 14.70 4.87 -12.28
N VAL A 164 14.33 3.71 -12.82
CA VAL A 164 14.45 2.41 -12.16
C VAL A 164 15.38 1.51 -12.96
N SER A 165 16.36 0.92 -12.28
CA SER A 165 17.27 -0.07 -12.86
C SER A 165 16.94 -1.45 -12.31
N LEU A 166 16.69 -2.40 -13.20
CA LEU A 166 16.44 -3.80 -12.87
C LEU A 166 17.51 -4.67 -13.50
N PRO A 167 17.87 -5.82 -12.89
CA PRO A 167 18.81 -6.75 -13.50
C PRO A 167 18.22 -7.33 -14.79
N ASP A 168 19.11 -7.56 -15.76
CA ASP A 168 18.85 -8.17 -17.07
C ASP A 168 17.74 -7.47 -17.88
N CYS A 169 17.64 -6.14 -17.78
CA CYS A 169 16.63 -5.35 -18.48
C CYS A 169 17.18 -3.95 -18.78
N PRO A 170 16.78 -3.31 -19.90
CA PRO A 170 17.05 -1.90 -20.10
C PRO A 170 16.50 -1.04 -18.95
N LYS A 171 17.07 0.14 -18.74
CA LYS A 171 16.61 1.04 -17.67
C LYS A 171 15.18 1.51 -17.99
N HIS A 172 14.36 1.64 -16.93
CA HIS A 172 13.01 2.15 -17.05
C HIS A 172 12.93 3.60 -16.60
N CYS A 173 12.14 4.39 -17.33
CA CYS A 173 11.76 5.75 -17.00
C CYS A 173 10.25 5.79 -16.74
N TYR A 174 9.85 6.18 -15.53
CA TYR A 174 8.46 6.29 -15.10
C TYR A 174 8.08 7.75 -14.95
N PHE A 175 7.13 8.20 -15.76
CA PHE A 175 6.49 9.50 -15.61
C PHE A 175 5.15 9.32 -14.88
N ILE A 176 5.01 9.83 -13.65
CA ILE A 176 3.74 9.81 -12.92
C ILE A 176 2.96 11.06 -13.27
N ASN A 177 1.89 10.88 -14.04
CA ASN A 177 1.04 11.97 -14.50
C ASN A 177 0.28 12.59 -13.33
N LYS A 178 0.40 13.92 -13.21
CA LYS A 178 -0.20 14.72 -12.14
C LYS A 178 -1.73 14.77 -12.18
N GLY A 179 -2.34 14.30 -13.27
CA GLY A 179 -3.77 14.44 -13.52
C GLY A 179 -4.18 15.91 -13.66
N SER A 180 -5.48 16.14 -13.81
CA SER A 180 -6.05 17.49 -13.73
C SER A 180 -6.32 17.86 -12.26
N GLU A 181 -6.15 19.15 -11.90
CA GLU A 181 -6.40 19.68 -10.54
C GLU A 181 -7.81 19.38 -9.99
N LYS A 182 -8.76 19.01 -10.86
CA LYS A 182 -10.15 18.66 -10.49
C LYS A 182 -10.35 17.16 -10.23
N SER A 183 -9.29 16.35 -10.20
CA SER A 183 -9.43 14.92 -9.94
C SER A 183 -9.81 14.68 -8.47
N ASN A 184 -10.82 13.84 -8.21
CA ASN A 184 -11.21 13.40 -6.85
C ASN A 184 -10.17 12.45 -6.23
N LEU A 185 -8.88 12.65 -6.52
CA LEU A 185 -7.76 11.83 -6.08
C LEU A 185 -7.05 12.45 -4.88
N ALA A 186 -7.77 13.26 -4.12
CA ALA A 186 -7.24 13.88 -2.92
C ALA A 186 -6.99 12.81 -1.83
N GLY A 187 -5.99 13.09 -1.01
CA GLY A 187 -5.68 12.36 0.20
C GLY A 187 -5.00 13.27 1.21
N ALA A 188 -4.58 12.69 2.32
CA ALA A 188 -3.79 13.37 3.34
C ALA A 188 -2.75 12.43 3.93
N LEU A 189 -1.69 13.01 4.50
CA LEU A 189 -0.74 12.28 5.34
C LEU A 189 -1.36 12.10 6.72
N VAL A 190 -1.61 10.84 7.09
CA VAL A 190 -2.23 10.48 8.36
C VAL A 190 -1.15 9.94 9.29
N SER A 191 -0.87 10.66 10.37
CA SER A 191 0.07 10.26 11.42
C SER A 191 -0.58 9.39 12.49
N LYS A 192 -1.89 9.53 12.67
CA LYS A 192 -2.63 8.84 13.72
C LYS A 192 -4.10 8.66 13.41
N ILE A 193 -4.68 7.55 13.84
CA ILE A 193 -6.12 7.24 13.70
C ILE A 193 -6.71 7.01 15.09
N PRO A 194 -7.64 7.87 15.55
CA PRO A 194 -8.28 7.72 16.83
C PRO A 194 -9.43 6.71 16.78
N PHE A 195 -9.67 6.01 17.90
CA PHE A 195 -10.81 5.13 18.09
C PHE A 195 -11.17 5.01 19.58
N SER A 196 -12.41 4.64 19.87
CA SER A 196 -12.88 4.37 21.25
C SER A 196 -13.01 2.88 21.53
N HIS A 197 -13.51 2.11 20.57
CA HIS A 197 -13.86 0.71 20.74
C HIS A 197 -12.96 -0.22 19.88
N PRO A 198 -12.31 -1.26 20.43
CA PRO A 198 -11.37 -2.12 19.68
C PRO A 198 -11.99 -2.90 18.52
N LYS A 199 -13.30 -3.21 18.56
CA LYS A 199 -14.09 -3.79 17.45
C LYS A 199 -13.89 -3.11 16.09
N CYS A 200 -13.57 -1.82 16.02
CA CYS A 200 -13.32 -1.14 14.74
C CYS A 200 -11.92 -1.42 14.17
N VAL A 201 -10.95 -1.84 15.00
CA VAL A 201 -9.54 -2.02 14.60
C VAL A 201 -9.37 -2.99 13.43
N PRO A 202 -10.00 -4.18 13.39
CA PRO A 202 -9.89 -5.06 12.22
C PRO A 202 -10.34 -4.40 10.91
N GLY A 203 -11.42 -3.60 10.94
CA GLY A 203 -11.90 -2.86 9.77
C GLY A 203 -10.94 -1.75 9.35
N ILE A 204 -10.40 -1.00 10.31
CA ILE A 204 -9.38 0.02 10.05
C ILE A 204 -8.13 -0.61 9.42
N ILE A 205 -7.66 -1.74 9.96
CA ILE A 205 -6.50 -2.46 9.43
C ILE A 205 -6.74 -2.92 7.99
N GLU A 206 -7.93 -3.37 7.64
CA GLU A 206 -8.23 -3.77 6.26
C GLU A 206 -8.16 -2.58 5.28
N ILE A 207 -8.71 -1.43 5.66
CA ILE A 207 -8.60 -0.19 4.87
C ILE A 207 -7.15 0.24 4.73
N LEU A 208 -6.37 0.16 5.82
CA LEU A 208 -4.94 0.51 5.80
C LEU A 208 -4.15 -0.44 4.89
N ARG A 209 -4.40 -1.74 4.94
CA ARG A 209 -3.76 -2.72 4.05
C ARG A 209 -4.05 -2.40 2.59
N HIS A 210 -5.32 -2.13 2.27
CA HIS A 210 -5.73 -1.73 0.92
C HIS A 210 -4.98 -0.49 0.43
N GLN A 211 -4.99 0.56 1.26
CA GLN A 211 -4.31 1.81 0.95
C GLN A 211 -2.79 1.63 0.77
N VAL A 212 -2.15 0.89 1.67
CA VAL A 212 -0.70 0.64 1.61
C VAL A 212 -0.35 -0.25 0.41
N ALA A 213 -1.20 -1.20 0.01
CA ALA A 213 -1.00 -1.99 -1.20
C ALA A 213 -1.01 -1.12 -2.46
N TYR A 214 -1.98 -0.21 -2.59
CA TYR A 214 -2.00 0.79 -3.67
C TYR A 214 -0.77 1.69 -3.64
N ASN A 215 -0.43 2.24 -2.46
CA ASN A 215 0.75 3.10 -2.30
C ASN A 215 2.02 2.35 -2.72
N THR A 216 2.17 1.07 -2.35
CA THR A 216 3.32 0.23 -2.71
C THR A 216 3.54 0.15 -4.21
N LEU A 217 2.46 -0.04 -5.00
CA LEU A 217 2.55 -0.11 -6.45
C LEU A 217 3.01 1.22 -7.06
N ILE A 218 2.44 2.35 -6.64
CA ILE A 218 2.84 3.67 -7.12
C ILE A 218 4.28 3.99 -6.69
N SER A 219 4.62 3.76 -5.42
CA SER A 219 5.96 3.94 -4.87
C SER A 219 7.02 3.08 -5.56
N SER A 220 6.64 1.92 -6.11
CA SER A 220 7.60 1.05 -6.84
C SER A 220 8.16 1.72 -8.10
N CYS A 221 7.46 2.71 -8.66
CA CYS A 221 7.92 3.52 -9.78
C CYS A 221 8.86 4.66 -9.36
N VAL A 222 8.97 4.95 -8.06
CA VAL A 222 9.66 6.14 -7.53
C VAL A 222 11.08 5.79 -7.06
N SER A 223 12.06 6.55 -7.55
CA SER A 223 13.48 6.36 -7.28
C SER A 223 14.19 7.71 -7.14
N GLU A 224 15.18 7.78 -6.25
CA GLU A 224 16.02 8.98 -6.06
C GLU A 224 17.12 9.11 -7.12
N LYS A 225 17.39 8.04 -7.86
CA LYS A 225 18.52 8.00 -8.80
C LYS A 225 18.21 8.89 -10.00
N HIS A 226 18.91 10.01 -10.10
CA HIS A 226 19.02 10.78 -11.34
C HIS A 226 20.00 10.06 -12.28
N ILE A 227 19.61 9.86 -13.54
CA ILE A 227 20.54 9.37 -14.55
C ILE A 227 21.35 10.54 -15.10
N ASN A 228 22.67 10.43 -15.00
CA ASN A 228 23.61 11.00 -15.96
C ASN A 228 24.05 9.82 -16.84
N GLU A 229 23.53 9.67 -18.08
CA GLU A 229 24.08 8.88 -19.22
C GLU A 229 23.02 8.30 -20.18
N ASP A 230 23.40 8.32 -21.46
CA ASP A 230 22.82 7.80 -22.72
C ASP A 230 21.37 7.27 -22.70
N ASP A 231 20.45 8.08 -23.26
CA ASP A 231 19.02 7.81 -23.34
C ASP A 231 18.64 6.72 -24.37
N SER A 232 19.59 6.24 -25.18
CA SER A 232 19.32 5.42 -26.37
C SER A 232 18.71 4.04 -26.10
N GLN A 233 18.72 3.54 -24.86
CA GLN A 233 18.12 2.25 -24.47
C GLN A 233 17.03 2.36 -23.38
N LEU A 234 16.53 3.55 -23.09
CA LEU A 234 15.50 3.74 -22.05
C LEU A 234 14.12 3.25 -22.51
N LEU A 235 13.44 2.51 -21.64
CA LEU A 235 12.02 2.20 -21.79
C LEU A 235 11.18 3.23 -21.02
N TYR A 236 10.27 3.90 -21.72
CA TYR A 236 9.40 4.94 -21.15
C TYR A 236 8.03 4.38 -20.78
N PHE A 237 7.58 4.75 -19.59
CA PHE A 237 6.29 4.37 -19.03
C PHE A 237 5.60 5.61 -18.45
N GLU A 238 4.33 5.81 -18.80
CA GLU A 238 3.49 6.82 -18.17
C GLU A 238 2.51 6.16 -17.21
N VAL A 239 2.52 6.58 -15.95
CA VAL A 239 1.64 6.10 -14.89
C VAL A 239 0.57 7.15 -14.64
N VAL A 240 -0.69 6.80 -14.88
CA VAL A 240 -1.84 7.71 -14.73
C VAL A 240 -2.75 7.18 -13.62
N PRO A 241 -2.74 7.82 -12.43
CA PRO A 241 -3.66 7.48 -11.34
C PRO A 241 -5.13 7.75 -11.69
N HIS A 242 -6.02 6.86 -11.27
CA HIS A 242 -7.47 6.95 -11.43
C HIS A 242 -8.19 6.84 -10.09
N LYS A 243 -9.52 7.00 -10.09
CA LYS A 243 -10.36 6.88 -8.88
C LYS A 243 -10.34 5.44 -8.35
N ASN A 244 -10.73 5.25 -7.09
CA ASN A 244 -10.91 3.94 -6.45
C ASN A 244 -9.66 3.05 -6.51
N THR A 245 -8.48 3.62 -6.22
CA THR A 245 -7.20 2.89 -6.19
C THR A 245 -6.91 2.10 -7.47
N SER A 246 -7.27 2.68 -8.61
CA SER A 246 -6.95 2.22 -9.95
C SER A 246 -5.90 3.11 -10.59
N PHE A 247 -5.11 2.60 -11.51
CA PHE A 247 -4.21 3.40 -12.35
C PHE A 247 -3.86 2.69 -13.65
N SER A 248 -3.46 3.45 -14.66
CA SER A 248 -2.98 2.93 -15.94
C SER A 248 -1.48 3.08 -16.07
N VAL A 249 -0.84 2.12 -16.73
CA VAL A 249 0.56 2.18 -17.16
C VAL A 249 0.59 2.12 -18.69
N PHE A 250 0.92 3.24 -19.33
CA PHE A 250 1.07 3.35 -20.78
C PHE A 250 2.51 3.13 -21.19
N PHE A 251 2.72 2.44 -22.31
CA PHE A 251 4.03 2.10 -22.84
C PHE A 251 3.96 1.82 -24.35
N LEU A 252 5.09 1.94 -25.05
CA LEU A 252 5.17 1.52 -26.44
C LEU A 252 5.17 0.00 -26.54
N HIS A 253 4.40 -0.53 -27.49
CA HIS A 253 4.29 -1.96 -27.69
C HIS A 253 5.69 -2.57 -27.99
N PRO A 254 6.13 -3.64 -27.31
CA PRO A 254 7.51 -4.15 -27.45
C PRO A 254 7.87 -4.64 -28.88
N VAL A 255 6.86 -4.89 -29.72
CA VAL A 255 7.01 -5.39 -31.10
C VAL A 255 6.62 -4.34 -32.15
N LYS A 256 5.79 -3.34 -31.80
CA LYS A 256 5.20 -2.36 -32.73
C LYS A 256 5.30 -0.98 -32.10
N GLU A 257 5.41 0.09 -32.88
CA GLU A 257 5.55 1.44 -32.30
C GLU A 257 4.22 2.07 -31.83
N ASN A 258 3.17 1.26 -31.68
CA ASN A 258 1.87 1.69 -31.18
C ASN A 258 1.84 1.71 -29.64
N LEU A 259 0.91 2.50 -29.07
CA LEU A 259 0.73 2.59 -27.62
C LEU A 259 -0.06 1.39 -27.08
N ALA A 260 0.43 0.81 -25.99
CA ALA A 260 -0.25 -0.20 -25.20
C ALA A 260 -0.49 0.33 -23.76
N CYS A 261 -1.47 -0.24 -23.07
CA CYS A 261 -1.83 0.16 -21.72
C CYS A 261 -2.18 -1.03 -20.85
N VAL A 262 -1.69 -1.05 -19.62
CA VAL A 262 -2.19 -1.95 -18.57
C VAL A 262 -2.96 -1.12 -17.55
N VAL A 263 -4.24 -1.41 -17.36
CA VAL A 263 -5.03 -0.89 -16.24
C VAL A 263 -4.85 -1.84 -15.05
N ILE A 264 -4.57 -1.29 -13.87
CA ILE A 264 -4.36 -2.02 -12.62
C ILE A 264 -5.36 -1.51 -11.59
N ASP A 265 -6.21 -2.40 -11.11
CA ASP A 265 -7.24 -2.11 -10.11
C ASP A 265 -6.92 -2.85 -8.80
N VAL A 266 -6.59 -2.11 -7.75
CA VAL A 266 -6.41 -2.68 -6.41
C VAL A 266 -7.78 -2.80 -5.76
N ILE A 267 -8.29 -4.04 -5.66
CA ILE A 267 -9.62 -4.34 -5.07
C ILE A 267 -9.49 -4.54 -3.56
N THR A 268 -8.47 -5.29 -3.15
CA THR A 268 -8.02 -5.42 -1.76
C THR A 268 -6.50 -5.53 -1.73
N SER A 269 -5.90 -5.55 -0.54
CA SER A 269 -4.47 -5.85 -0.39
C SER A 269 -4.02 -7.22 -0.93
N ARG A 270 -4.97 -8.14 -1.16
CA ARG A 270 -4.74 -9.52 -1.61
C ARG A 270 -5.28 -9.78 -3.02
N GLU A 271 -6.05 -8.85 -3.56
CA GLU A 271 -6.72 -8.98 -4.85
C GLU A 271 -6.48 -7.75 -5.71
N VAL A 272 -5.77 -7.97 -6.82
CA VAL A 272 -5.50 -6.98 -7.86
C VAL A 272 -5.98 -7.55 -9.18
N GLN A 273 -6.74 -6.74 -9.93
CA GLN A 273 -7.17 -7.03 -11.28
C GLN A 273 -6.32 -6.24 -12.27
N CYS A 274 -6.05 -6.83 -13.43
CA CYS A 274 -5.24 -6.19 -14.47
C CYS A 274 -5.85 -6.42 -15.85
N HIS A 275 -5.90 -5.36 -16.65
CA HIS A 275 -6.45 -5.40 -18.00
C HIS A 275 -5.43 -4.82 -18.99
N LEU A 276 -4.90 -5.66 -19.88
CA LEU A 276 -4.03 -5.25 -20.97
C LEU A 276 -4.87 -4.83 -22.17
N HIS A 277 -4.65 -3.60 -22.61
CA HIS A 277 -5.24 -3.01 -23.80
C HIS A 277 -4.15 -2.81 -24.85
N LEU A 278 -4.34 -3.47 -25.99
CA LEU A 278 -3.49 -3.35 -27.18
C LEU A 278 -4.31 -2.73 -28.31
N ASN A 279 -3.63 -2.11 -29.27
CA ASN A 279 -4.27 -1.72 -30.52
C ASN A 279 -4.72 -3.00 -31.26
N PRO A 280 -5.99 -3.14 -31.72
CA PRO A 280 -6.47 -4.37 -32.35
C PRO A 280 -5.64 -4.93 -33.52
N PRO A 281 -4.96 -4.12 -34.36
CA PRO A 281 -4.08 -4.60 -35.41
C PRO A 281 -2.72 -5.13 -34.92
N ASP A 282 -2.35 -4.88 -33.67
CA ASP A 282 -1.05 -5.31 -33.13
C ASP A 282 -1.05 -6.80 -32.80
N PRO A 283 0.12 -7.47 -32.91
CA PRO A 283 0.25 -8.85 -32.48
C PRO A 283 -0.05 -8.95 -30.99
N THR A 284 -0.74 -10.01 -30.59
CA THR A 284 -1.01 -10.27 -29.18
C THR A 284 0.31 -10.51 -28.44
N LEU A 285 0.40 -9.95 -27.23
CA LEU A 285 1.46 -10.31 -26.31
C LEU A 285 1.13 -11.65 -25.66
N ASN A 286 2.12 -12.51 -25.46
CA ASN A 286 1.98 -13.72 -24.63
C ASN A 286 1.65 -13.43 -23.16
N SER A 287 1.66 -12.16 -22.77
CA SER A 287 1.25 -11.67 -21.45
C SER A 287 -0.27 -11.47 -21.42
N SER A 288 -1.02 -12.50 -21.02
CA SER A 288 -2.46 -12.36 -20.77
C SER A 288 -2.75 -11.48 -19.53
N ASN A 289 -4.00 -11.02 -19.41
CA ASN A 289 -4.49 -10.33 -18.20
C ASN A 289 -4.16 -11.12 -16.93
N ASP A 290 -4.39 -12.43 -16.95
CA ASP A 290 -4.09 -13.32 -15.82
C ASP A 290 -2.59 -13.43 -15.52
N PHE A 291 -1.75 -13.43 -16.55
CA PHE A 291 -0.29 -13.42 -16.37
C PHE A 291 0.14 -12.15 -15.63
N ILE A 292 -0.34 -10.99 -16.08
CA ILE A 292 -0.01 -9.70 -15.49
C ILE A 292 -0.54 -9.61 -14.05
N ALA A 293 -1.80 -9.98 -13.82
CA ALA A 293 -2.39 -9.97 -12.49
C ALA A 293 -1.62 -10.89 -11.51
N ARG A 294 -1.19 -12.08 -11.95
CA ARG A 294 -0.34 -12.96 -11.14
C ARG A 294 1.03 -12.35 -10.86
N ALA A 295 1.65 -11.70 -11.85
CA ALA A 295 2.92 -11.02 -11.68
C ALA A 295 2.79 -9.88 -10.65
N VAL A 296 1.78 -9.02 -10.79
CA VAL A 296 1.50 -7.93 -9.85
C VAL A 296 1.27 -8.47 -8.44
N LYS A 297 0.41 -9.48 -8.26
CA LYS A 297 0.18 -10.09 -6.93
C LYS A 297 1.46 -10.66 -6.31
N ARG A 298 2.33 -11.23 -7.12
CA ARG A 298 3.56 -11.88 -6.64
C ARG A 298 4.61 -10.85 -6.20
N CYS A 299 4.77 -9.75 -6.93
CA CYS A 299 5.86 -8.81 -6.68
C CYS A 299 5.41 -7.45 -6.14
N MET A 300 4.15 -7.04 -6.30
CA MET A 300 3.65 -5.70 -5.99
C MET A 300 4.59 -4.58 -6.45
N SER A 301 5.15 -4.73 -7.66
CA SER A 301 6.14 -3.82 -8.25
C SER A 301 5.88 -3.66 -9.74
N VAL A 302 5.45 -2.45 -10.14
CA VAL A 302 5.17 -2.10 -11.54
C VAL A 302 6.42 -2.30 -12.43
N PRO A 303 7.63 -1.87 -12.04
CA PRO A 303 8.84 -2.14 -12.82
C PRO A 303 9.11 -3.62 -13.07
N VAL A 304 8.95 -4.46 -12.05
CA VAL A 304 9.17 -5.90 -12.19
C VAL A 304 8.16 -6.53 -13.15
N VAL A 305 6.90 -6.09 -13.11
CA VAL A 305 5.85 -6.53 -14.03
C VAL A 305 6.16 -6.09 -15.46
N MET A 306 6.50 -4.82 -15.68
CA MET A 306 6.82 -4.33 -17.03
C MET A 306 8.05 -5.03 -17.61
N ARG A 307 9.08 -5.30 -16.80
CA ARG A 307 10.21 -6.15 -17.23
C ARG A 307 9.74 -7.52 -17.70
N ALA A 308 8.84 -8.17 -16.95
CA ALA A 308 8.32 -9.48 -17.33
C ALA A 308 7.53 -9.44 -18.65
N VAL A 309 6.71 -8.40 -18.85
CA VAL A 309 5.96 -8.17 -20.10
C VAL A 309 6.92 -8.00 -21.28
N PHE A 310 7.94 -7.15 -21.16
CA PHE A 310 8.91 -6.90 -22.22
C PHE A 310 9.78 -8.12 -22.52
N ARG A 311 10.21 -8.85 -21.48
CA ARG A 311 11.00 -10.09 -21.66
C ARG A 311 10.20 -11.17 -22.39
N ASN A 312 8.92 -11.36 -22.02
CA ASN A 312 8.06 -12.31 -22.72
C ASN A 312 7.87 -11.96 -24.20
N ALA A 313 7.77 -10.66 -24.52
CA ALA A 313 7.65 -10.21 -25.90
C ALA A 313 8.95 -10.36 -26.70
N ALA A 314 10.11 -10.18 -26.06
CA ALA A 314 11.41 -10.41 -26.69
C ALA A 314 11.63 -11.88 -27.08
N ASN A 315 11.23 -12.82 -26.22
CA ASN A 315 11.32 -14.25 -26.53
C ASN A 315 10.50 -14.64 -27.76
N MET A 316 9.34 -14.01 -27.99
CA MET A 316 8.55 -14.24 -29.22
C MET A 316 9.30 -13.86 -30.49
N LYS A 317 10.08 -12.77 -30.47
CA LYS A 317 10.90 -12.34 -31.63
C LYS A 317 12.06 -13.29 -31.91
N ALA A 318 12.54 -14.03 -30.92
CA ALA A 318 13.63 -15.00 -31.10
C ALA A 318 13.12 -16.34 -31.65
N ASP A 319 11.85 -16.68 -31.38
CA ASP A 319 11.19 -17.92 -31.81
C ASP A 319 10.41 -17.78 -33.15
N SER A 320 10.41 -16.60 -33.78
CA SER A 320 9.77 -16.33 -35.09
C SER A 320 10.77 -16.02 -36.18
#